data_AF-A0A1Q9VZ03-F1
#
_entry.id   AF-A0A1Q9VZ03-F1
#
_cell.length_a   1.000
_cell.length_b   1.000
_cell.length_c   1.000
_cell.angle_alpha   90.00
_cell.angle_beta   90.00
_cell.angle_gamma   90.00
#
_symmetry.space_group_name_H-M   'P 1'
#
loop_
_entity.id
_entity.type
_entity.pdbx_description
1 polymer ?
#
loop_
_entity_poly.entity_id
_entity_poly.type
_entity_poly.pdbx_seq_one_letter_code
_entity_poly.pdbx_strand_id
1 'polypeptide(L)'
;MTFTPTLSIPRDDVAATLTAYEPSTTREDIDRYMSQMQSMFTHLVTVDGLDAQAAEQSVRGMYLEELSAATAERNDQDEIEEATEDDVLNMTFEEAMSGGGCDSYEEFEQRYSTWL
;
A
#
# COMPACT_ATOMS: atom_id res chain seq x y z
N MET A 1 -14.22 -7.24 -38.18
CA MET A 1 -14.36 -6.51 -36.91
C MET A 1 -13.19 -6.93 -36.04
N THR A 2 -12.24 -6.04 -35.77
CA THR A 2 -11.20 -6.30 -34.77
C THR A 2 -11.86 -6.19 -33.41
N PHE A 3 -12.00 -7.32 -32.72
CA PHE A 3 -12.45 -7.33 -31.33
C PHE A 3 -11.30 -6.83 -30.48
N THR A 4 -11.44 -5.63 -29.91
CA THR A 4 -10.50 -5.13 -28.90
C THR A 4 -11.03 -5.57 -27.54
N PRO A 5 -10.40 -6.57 -26.90
CA PRO A 5 -10.81 -7.01 -25.57
C PRO A 5 -10.67 -5.84 -24.60
N THR A 6 -11.66 -5.62 -23.75
CA THR A 6 -11.67 -4.50 -22.78
C THR A 6 -11.35 -5.03 -21.39
N LEU A 7 -10.38 -4.39 -20.73
CA LEU A 7 -10.01 -4.68 -19.35
C LEU A 7 -11.13 -4.19 -18.43
N SER A 8 -11.67 -5.06 -17.58
CA SER A 8 -12.82 -4.75 -16.72
C SER A 8 -12.43 -4.22 -15.34
N ILE A 9 -11.24 -3.63 -15.20
CA ILE A 9 -10.75 -3.08 -13.93
C ILE A 9 -11.30 -1.65 -13.76
N PRO A 10 -11.97 -1.33 -12.64
CA PRO A 10 -12.43 0.02 -12.37
C PRO A 10 -11.27 1.00 -12.26
N ARG A 11 -11.42 2.17 -12.89
CA ARG A 11 -10.44 3.25 -12.78
C ARG A 11 -10.24 3.70 -11.32
N ASP A 12 -11.32 3.71 -10.54
CA ASP A 12 -11.30 4.17 -9.15
C ASP A 12 -10.43 3.24 -8.28
N ASP A 13 -10.46 1.93 -8.53
CA ASP A 13 -9.60 0.96 -7.83
C ASP A 13 -8.12 1.21 -8.14
N VAL A 14 -7.79 1.45 -9.41
CA VAL A 14 -6.41 1.76 -9.84
C VAL A 14 -5.95 3.10 -9.27
N ALA A 15 -6.83 4.10 -9.24
CA ALA A 15 -6.56 5.39 -8.63
C ALA A 15 -6.32 5.27 -7.12
N ALA A 16 -7.14 4.50 -6.40
CA ALA A 16 -6.99 4.27 -4.98
C ALA A 16 -5.64 3.60 -4.67
N THR A 17 -5.26 2.55 -5.41
CA THR A 17 -3.99 1.87 -5.21
C THR A 17 -2.79 2.78 -5.50
N LEU A 18 -2.80 3.51 -6.61
CA LEU A 18 -1.69 4.39 -6.98
C LEU A 18 -1.54 5.57 -6.02
N THR A 19 -2.64 6.18 -5.60
CA THR A 19 -2.62 7.31 -4.65
C THR A 19 -2.26 6.89 -3.23
N ALA A 20 -2.58 5.66 -2.83
CA ALA A 20 -2.12 5.11 -1.55
C ALA A 20 -0.58 4.94 -1.53
N TYR A 21 -0.02 4.47 -2.64
CA TYR A 21 1.43 4.32 -2.81
C TYR A 21 2.14 5.68 -2.95
N GLU A 22 1.72 6.50 -3.91
CA GLU A 22 2.30 7.81 -4.24
C GLU A 22 1.20 8.88 -4.21
N PRO A 23 1.04 9.63 -3.09
CA PRO A 23 -0.02 10.64 -2.95
C PRO A 23 0.07 11.79 -3.96
N SER A 24 1.24 11.98 -4.58
CA SER A 24 1.45 12.94 -5.65
C SER A 24 0.93 12.47 -7.03
N THR A 25 0.43 11.23 -7.13
CA THR A 25 -0.14 10.63 -8.35
C THR A 25 -1.20 11.54 -8.95
N THR A 26 -1.00 11.94 -10.21
CA THR A 26 -1.95 12.78 -10.91
C THR A 26 -2.96 11.97 -11.72
N ARG A 27 -4.02 12.65 -12.18
CA ARG A 27 -5.00 12.05 -13.09
C ARG A 27 -4.37 11.54 -14.39
N GLU A 28 -3.38 12.25 -14.92
CA GLU A 28 -2.67 11.86 -16.15
C GLU A 28 -1.84 10.59 -15.94
N ASP A 29 -1.27 10.41 -14.75
CA ASP A 29 -0.54 9.20 -14.40
C ASP A 29 -1.49 8.00 -14.34
N ILE A 30 -2.66 8.16 -13.71
CA ILE A 30 -3.72 7.14 -13.68
C ILE A 30 -4.18 6.79 -15.10
N ASP A 31 -4.39 7.78 -15.97
CA ASP A 31 -4.78 7.55 -17.37
C ASP A 31 -3.71 6.80 -18.16
N ARG A 32 -2.44 7.19 -18.00
CA ARG A 32 -1.30 6.52 -18.63
C ARG A 32 -1.20 5.08 -18.15
N TYR A 33 -1.36 4.85 -16.85
CA TYR A 33 -1.28 3.53 -16.24
C TYR A 33 -2.42 2.62 -16.71
N MET A 34 -3.65 3.12 -16.72
CA MET A 34 -4.82 2.42 -17.28
C MET A 34 -4.62 2.05 -18.75
N SER A 35 -4.05 2.96 -19.55
CA SER A 35 -3.73 2.67 -20.95
C SER A 35 -2.67 1.58 -21.12
N GLN A 36 -1.66 1.53 -20.24
CA GLN A 36 -0.65 0.47 -20.25
C GLN A 36 -1.26 -0.88 -19.86
N MET A 37 -2.05 -0.92 -18.79
CA MET A 37 -2.78 -2.11 -18.36
C MET A 37 -3.70 -2.64 -19.47
N GLN A 38 -4.44 -1.76 -20.16
CA GLN A 38 -5.30 -2.12 -21.28
C GLN A 38 -4.50 -2.64 -22.49
N SER A 39 -3.34 -2.05 -22.78
CA SER A 39 -2.45 -2.52 -23.86
C SER A 39 -1.91 -3.92 -23.55
N MET A 40 -1.47 -4.14 -22.30
CA MET A 40 -0.98 -5.44 -21.85
C MET A 40 -2.08 -6.50 -21.90
N PHE A 41 -3.27 -6.18 -21.38
CA PHE A 41 -4.44 -7.05 -21.45
C PHE A 41 -4.76 -7.46 -22.89
N THR A 42 -4.73 -6.48 -23.81
CA THR A 42 -4.96 -6.74 -25.23
C THR A 42 -3.90 -7.68 -25.80
N HIS A 43 -2.62 -7.49 -25.43
CA HIS A 43 -1.54 -8.37 -25.86
C HIS A 43 -1.75 -9.80 -25.37
N LEU A 44 -2.02 -9.99 -24.08
CA LEU A 44 -2.24 -11.30 -23.47
C LEU A 44 -3.39 -12.07 -24.13
N VAL A 45 -4.51 -11.38 -24.42
CA VAL A 45 -5.68 -12.01 -25.04
C VAL A 45 -5.48 -12.28 -26.55
N THR A 46 -4.86 -11.34 -27.27
CA THR A 46 -4.80 -11.41 -28.75
C THR A 46 -3.56 -12.11 -29.29
N VAL A 47 -2.43 -11.99 -28.59
CA VAL A 47 -1.13 -12.55 -28.99
C VAL A 47 -0.87 -13.85 -28.27
N ASP A 48 -0.98 -13.85 -26.94
CA ASP A 48 -0.68 -15.02 -26.12
C ASP A 48 -1.85 -16.00 -26.03
N GLY A 49 -3.04 -15.58 -26.48
CA GLY A 49 -4.24 -16.42 -26.55
C GLY A 49 -4.80 -16.79 -25.17
N LEU A 50 -4.45 -16.02 -24.13
CA LEU A 50 -5.04 -16.18 -22.81
C LEU A 50 -6.53 -15.87 -22.84
N ASP A 51 -7.30 -16.57 -22.01
CA ASP A 51 -8.68 -16.18 -21.76
C ASP A 51 -8.72 -14.83 -21.04
N ALA A 52 -9.83 -14.11 -21.19
CA ALA A 52 -9.99 -12.77 -20.63
C ALA A 52 -9.83 -12.75 -19.10
N GLN A 53 -10.22 -13.82 -18.40
CA GLN A 53 -10.12 -13.87 -16.94
C GLN A 53 -8.67 -14.07 -16.49
N ALA A 54 -7.94 -14.98 -17.13
CA ALA A 54 -6.51 -15.19 -16.85
C ALA A 54 -5.68 -13.95 -17.21
N ALA A 55 -5.95 -13.31 -18.35
CA ALA A 55 -5.27 -12.07 -18.76
C ALA A 55 -5.54 -10.92 -17.78
N GLU A 56 -6.77 -10.78 -17.29
CA GLU A 56 -7.11 -9.77 -16.28
C GLU A 56 -6.37 -10.03 -14.96
N GLN A 57 -6.34 -11.29 -14.50
CA GLN A 57 -5.59 -11.66 -13.29
C GLN A 57 -4.09 -11.42 -13.44
N SER A 58 -3.50 -11.72 -14.60
CA SER A 58 -2.09 -11.41 -14.86
C SER A 58 -1.80 -9.91 -14.85
N VAL A 59 -2.68 -9.09 -15.43
CA VAL A 59 -2.53 -7.62 -15.38
C VAL A 59 -2.72 -7.09 -13.95
N ARG A 60 -3.67 -7.63 -13.19
CA ARG A 60 -3.83 -7.28 -11.77
C ARG A 60 -2.60 -7.66 -10.94
N GLY A 61 -2.08 -8.86 -11.09
CA GLY A 61 -0.88 -9.31 -10.37
C GLY A 61 0.33 -8.45 -10.69
N MET A 62 0.57 -8.19 -11.98
CA MET A 62 1.75 -7.45 -12.42
C MET A 62 1.75 -5.98 -12.02
N TYR A 63 0.58 -5.35 -11.93
CA TYR A 63 0.48 -3.90 -11.70
C TYR A 63 -0.06 -3.53 -10.31
N LEU A 64 -0.96 -4.32 -9.72
CA LEU A 64 -1.65 -3.96 -8.48
C LEU A 64 -1.18 -4.74 -7.26
N GLU A 65 -0.73 -6.01 -7.39
CA GLU A 65 -0.33 -6.79 -6.22
C GLU A 65 0.93 -6.24 -5.54
N GLU A 66 1.98 -5.89 -6.30
CA GLU A 66 3.20 -5.30 -5.74
C GLU A 66 2.93 -3.96 -5.04
N LEU A 67 2.05 -3.13 -5.63
CA LEU A 67 1.66 -1.85 -5.02
C LEU A 67 0.81 -2.04 -3.76
N SER A 68 -0.09 -3.03 -3.76
CA SER A 68 -0.93 -3.33 -2.60
C SER A 68 -0.13 -3.91 -1.44
N ALA A 69 0.84 -4.78 -1.72
CA ALA A 69 1.74 -5.35 -0.72
C ALA A 69 2.64 -4.26 -0.11
N ALA A 70 3.23 -3.41 -0.94
CA ALA A 70 4.05 -2.29 -0.47
C ALA A 70 3.25 -1.25 0.32
N THR A 71 1.96 -1.06 0.01
CA THR A 71 1.06 -0.18 0.78
C THR A 71 0.70 -0.80 2.13
N ALA A 72 0.43 -2.11 2.17
CA ALA A 72 0.17 -2.82 3.42
C ALA A 72 1.38 -2.75 4.35
N GLU A 73 2.59 -2.99 3.84
CA GLU A 73 3.83 -2.86 4.62
C GLU A 73 4.09 -1.43 5.13
N ARG A 74 3.64 -0.39 4.39
CA ARG A 74 3.77 1.01 4.84
C ARG A 74 2.74 1.35 5.91
N ASN A 75 1.50 0.90 5.77
CA ASN A 75 0.48 1.06 6.80
C ASN A 75 0.86 0.30 8.09
N ASP A 76 1.44 -0.90 8.00
CA ASP A 76 1.94 -1.63 9.16
C ASP A 76 3.14 -0.93 9.85
N GLN A 77 3.87 -0.07 9.13
CA GLN A 77 4.91 0.81 9.72
C GLN A 77 4.36 2.11 10.31
N ASP A 78 3.29 2.67 9.74
CA ASP A 78 2.55 3.82 10.28
C ASP A 78 1.64 3.42 11.47
N GLU A 79 1.41 2.12 11.70
CA GLU A 79 0.71 1.57 12.88
C GLU A 79 1.63 1.36 14.10
N ILE A 80 2.84 1.92 14.10
CA ILE A 80 3.52 2.25 15.36
C ILE A 80 2.84 3.54 15.85
N GLU A 81 1.71 3.38 16.54
CA GLU A 81 1.04 4.45 17.29
C GLU A 81 2.12 5.29 18.01
N GLU A 82 2.32 6.54 17.58
CA GLU A 82 3.00 7.53 18.41
C GLU A 82 2.17 7.61 19.70
N ALA A 83 2.64 6.94 20.75
CA ALA A 83 2.03 7.01 22.07
C ALA A 83 1.81 8.49 22.41
N THR A 84 0.55 8.87 22.64
CA THR A 84 0.23 10.26 22.92
C THR A 84 0.82 10.68 24.27
N GLU A 85 0.96 11.98 24.54
CA GLU A 85 1.45 12.48 25.84
C GLU A 85 0.68 11.87 27.03
N ASP A 86 -0.63 11.67 26.89
CA ASP A 86 -1.49 11.05 27.90
C ASP A 86 -1.20 9.55 28.08
N ASP A 87 -0.86 8.84 27.00
CA ASP A 87 -0.48 7.43 27.06
C ASP A 87 0.88 7.26 27.74
N VAL A 88 1.85 8.15 27.45
CA VAL A 88 3.16 8.17 28.11
C VAL A 88 3.03 8.47 29.61
N LEU A 89 2.16 9.41 29.99
CA LEU A 89 1.94 9.77 31.40
C LEU A 89 1.23 8.68 32.20
N ASN A 90 0.44 7.81 31.55
CA ASN A 90 -0.22 6.66 32.18
C ASN A 90 0.53 5.33 32.00
N MET A 91 1.61 5.28 31.20
CA MET A 91 2.35 4.06 30.92
C MET A 91 3.17 3.62 32.14
N THR A 92 2.91 2.40 32.61
CA THR A 92 3.75 1.81 33.67
C THR A 92 5.08 1.33 33.08
N PHE A 93 6.12 1.26 33.91
CA PHE A 93 7.45 0.79 33.47
C PHE A 93 7.42 -0.62 32.85
N GLU A 94 6.52 -1.50 33.29
CA GLU A 94 6.35 -2.84 32.73
C GLU A 94 5.71 -2.84 31.32
N GLU A 95 4.85 -1.87 31.02
CA GLU A 95 4.24 -1.68 29.70
C GLU A 95 5.24 -1.07 28.71
N ALA A 96 6.09 -0.14 29.17
CA ALA A 96 7.15 0.43 28.35
C ALA A 96 8.21 -0.60 27.93
N MET A 97 8.53 -1.58 28.79
CA MET A 97 9.46 -2.66 28.46
C MET A 97 8.85 -3.74 27.55
N SER A 98 7.53 -3.93 27.59
CA SER A 98 6.86 -4.98 26.80
C SER A 98 6.33 -4.50 25.45
N GLY A 99 5.98 -3.21 25.30
CA GLY A 99 5.49 -2.62 24.06
C GLY A 99 6.32 -1.46 23.50
N GLY A 100 7.06 -0.73 24.34
CA GLY A 100 7.80 0.49 23.96
C GLY A 100 9.24 0.28 23.52
N GLY A 101 9.73 -0.97 23.49
CA GLY A 101 11.08 -1.31 23.03
C GLY A 101 12.22 -0.73 23.86
N CYS A 102 11.99 -0.43 25.15
CA CYS A 102 13.03 0.03 26.06
C CYS A 102 13.66 -1.18 26.78
N ASP A 103 14.99 -1.33 26.69
CA ASP A 103 15.70 -2.46 27.30
C ASP A 103 16.09 -2.19 28.76
N SER A 104 15.92 -0.95 29.24
CA SER A 104 16.26 -0.55 30.61
C SER A 104 15.47 0.66 31.11
N TYR A 105 15.43 0.82 32.44
CA TYR A 105 14.81 1.97 33.13
C TYR A 105 15.47 3.31 32.78
N GLU A 106 16.78 3.33 32.58
CA GLU A 106 17.54 4.53 32.21
C GLU A 106 17.22 5.00 30.78
N GLU A 107 16.92 4.05 29.88
CA GLU A 107 16.47 4.34 28.51
C GLU A 107 15.04 4.88 28.47
N PHE A 108 14.15 4.33 29.32
CA PHE A 108 12.81 4.86 29.52
C PHE A 108 12.85 6.32 30.02
N GLU A 109 13.64 6.61 31.07
CA GLU A 109 13.78 7.98 31.56
C GLU A 109 14.37 8.93 30.51
N GLN A 110 15.41 8.54 29.76
CA GLN A 110 15.95 9.40 28.71
C GLN A 110 14.93 9.68 27.61
N ARG A 111 14.18 8.66 27.19
CA ARG A 111 13.23 8.75 26.08
C ARG A 111 11.97 9.56 26.43
N TYR A 112 11.51 9.46 27.68
CA TYR A 112 10.25 10.08 28.11
C TYR A 112 10.43 11.25 29.09
N SER A 113 11.65 11.59 29.53
CA SER A 113 11.92 12.75 30.41
C SER A 113 11.60 14.11 29.81
N THR A 114 11.46 14.22 28.48
CA THR A 114 11.01 15.47 27.86
C THR A 114 9.51 15.69 28.03
N TRP A 115 8.77 14.63 28.40
CA TRP A 115 7.31 14.58 28.48
C TRP A 115 6.79 14.32 29.90
N LEU A 116 7.67 13.97 30.86
CA LEU A 116 7.42 13.84 32.30
C LEU A 116 7.86 15.10 33.07
#